data_AF-A0AAW4BKG5-F1
#
_entry.id   AF-A0AAW4BKG5-F1
#
_cell.length_a   1.000
_cell.length_b   1.000
_cell.length_c   1.000
_cell.angle_alpha   90.00
_cell.angle_beta   90.00
_cell.angle_gamma   90.00
#
_symmetry.space_group_name_H-M   'P 1'
#
loop_
_entity.id
_entity.type
_entity.pdbx_description
1 polymer ?
#
loop_
_entity_poly.entity_id
_entity_poly.type
_entity_poly.pdbx_seq_one_letter_code
_entity_poly.pdbx_strand_id
1 'polypeptide(L)'
;QVARFSVSLLPDNAFRLHIDSDMIAIDPDSCRVLIEDLAMLYESGASEVKNNPTFFSWHGMAKNDPILKSQRKSDRAWWKSNLNNIAPSPSLPFFEPNTNKAESH
;
A
#
# COMPACT_ATOMS: atom_id res chain seq x y z
N GLN A 1 8.85 -12.59 -1.29
CA GLN A 1 9.72 -11.54 -0.73
C GLN A 1 8.92 -10.26 -0.76
N VAL A 2 8.80 -9.53 0.37
CA VAL A 2 7.91 -8.35 0.49
C VAL A 2 8.61 -7.05 0.05
N ALA A 3 9.91 -6.94 0.33
CA ALA A 3 10.75 -5.86 -0.14
C ALA A 3 12.12 -6.41 -0.58
N ARG A 4 12.74 -5.75 -1.56
CA ARG A 4 14.07 -6.03 -2.07
C ARG A 4 14.85 -4.72 -2.19
N PHE A 5 16.11 -4.78 -1.76
CA PHE A 5 17.06 -3.68 -1.83
C PHE A 5 18.25 -4.12 -2.65
N SER A 6 18.70 -3.28 -3.57
CA SER A 6 19.95 -3.47 -4.29
C SER A 6 20.61 -2.14 -4.60
N VAL A 7 21.94 -2.16 -4.75
CA VAL A 7 22.73 -0.98 -5.08
C VAL A 7 23.50 -1.25 -6.36
N SER A 8 23.40 -0.31 -7.29
CA SER A 8 24.26 -0.28 -8.47
C SER A 8 25.39 0.74 -8.23
N LEU A 9 26.64 0.31 -8.40
CA LEU A 9 27.81 1.17 -8.33
C LEU A 9 28.06 1.78 -9.71
N LEU A 10 28.23 3.10 -9.77
CA LEU A 10 28.44 3.85 -11.00
C LEU A 10 29.85 4.48 -10.99
N PRO A 11 30.35 4.97 -12.15
CA PRO A 11 31.57 5.76 -12.19
C PRO A 11 31.52 7.00 -11.27
N ASP A 12 32.68 7.59 -11.01
CA ASP A 12 32.82 8.84 -10.25
C ASP A 12 32.25 8.78 -8.82
N ASN A 13 32.36 7.59 -8.18
CA ASN A 13 31.88 7.34 -6.83
C ASN A 13 30.36 7.58 -6.64
N ALA A 14 29.60 7.50 -7.73
CA ALA A 14 28.14 7.58 -7.69
C ALA A 14 27.51 6.20 -7.45
N PHE A 15 26.29 6.20 -6.93
CA PHE A 15 25.52 4.99 -6.68
C PHE A 15 24.04 5.22 -6.92
N ARG A 16 23.33 4.15 -7.26
CA ARG A 16 21.87 4.13 -7.37
C ARG A 16 21.31 3.06 -6.44
N LEU A 17 20.48 3.49 -5.50
CA LEU A 17 19.71 2.60 -4.64
C LEU A 17 18.41 2.22 -5.35
N HIS A 18 18.15 0.92 -5.44
CA HIS A 18 16.92 0.36 -5.96
C HIS A 18 16.13 -0.25 -4.80
N ILE A 19 14.87 0.16 -4.69
CA ILE A 19 13.92 -0.34 -3.70
C ILE A 19 12.71 -0.86 -4.46
N ASP A 20 12.43 -2.14 -4.29
CA ASP A 20 11.28 -2.82 -4.90
C ASP A 20 10.42 -3.41 -3.79
N SER A 21 9.13 -3.12 -3.79
CA SER A 21 8.20 -3.50 -2.72
C SER A 21 6.86 -3.94 -3.29
N ASP A 22 6.29 -5.00 -2.73
CA ASP A 22 4.94 -5.45 -3.05
C ASP A 22 3.89 -4.58 -2.35
N MET A 23 3.06 -3.88 -3.15
CA MET A 23 2.04 -2.96 -2.63
C MET A 23 0.87 -3.65 -1.91
N ILE A 24 0.75 -4.98 -2.00
CA ILE A 24 -0.20 -5.74 -1.16
C ILE A 24 0.23 -5.71 0.30
N ALA A 25 1.54 -5.65 0.56
CA ALA A 25 2.11 -5.68 1.90
C ALA A 25 2.66 -4.33 2.36
N ILE A 26 3.05 -3.45 1.43
CA ILE A 26 3.60 -2.12 1.71
C ILE A 26 2.90 -1.09 0.82
N ASP A 27 1.87 -0.44 1.36
CA ASP A 27 1.22 0.68 0.68
C ASP A 27 2.14 1.92 0.58
N PRO A 28 1.77 2.97 -0.18
CA PRO A 28 2.62 4.14 -0.36
C PRO A 28 3.02 4.83 0.96
N ASP A 29 2.13 4.86 1.94
CA ASP A 29 2.40 5.48 3.24
C ASP A 29 3.37 4.62 4.07
N SER A 30 3.18 3.30 4.06
CA SER A 30 4.06 2.33 4.73
C SER A 30 5.46 2.28 4.11
N CYS A 31 5.58 2.58 2.81
CA CYS A 31 6.87 2.65 2.13
C CYS A 31 7.76 3.76 2.69
N ARG A 32 7.17 4.90 3.11
CA ARG A 32 7.94 5.95 3.79
C ARG A 32 8.53 5.46 5.11
N VAL A 33 7.72 4.78 5.93
CA VAL A 33 8.17 4.22 7.22
C VAL A 33 9.31 3.24 7.00
N LEU A 34 9.20 2.36 6.00
CA LEU A 34 10.26 1.42 5.63
C LEU A 34 11.59 2.13 5.30
N ILE A 35 11.53 3.22 4.51
CA ILE A 35 12.72 3.97 4.10
C ILE A 35 13.31 4.75 5.28
N GLU A 36 12.47 5.34 6.13
CA GLU A 36 12.89 6.05 7.34
C GLU A 36 13.59 5.09 8.32
N ASP A 37 13.02 3.90 8.56
CA ASP A 37 13.63 2.85 9.38
C ASP A 37 14.97 2.38 8.78
N LEU A 38 15.04 2.21 7.46
CA LEU A 38 16.28 1.84 6.77
C LEU A 38 17.36 2.91 6.93
N ALA A 39 17.01 4.19 6.79
CA ALA A 39 17.95 5.30 6.95
C ALA A 39 18.45 5.39 8.40
N MET A 40 17.55 5.29 9.39
CA MET A 40 17.93 5.26 10.80
C MET A 40 18.91 4.12 11.10
N LEU A 41 18.59 2.89 10.65
CA LEU A 41 19.45 1.73 10.85
C LEU A 41 20.83 1.89 10.18
N TYR A 42 20.88 2.55 9.03
CA TYR A 42 22.12 2.84 8.33
C TYR A 42 22.99 3.85 9.10
N GLU A 43 22.40 4.90 9.67
CA GLU A 43 23.11 5.96 10.39
C GLU A 43 23.53 5.56 11.81
N SER A 44 22.63 4.94 12.58
CA SER A 44 22.88 4.60 13.99
C SER A 44 23.52 3.23 14.19
N GLY A 45 23.62 2.43 13.12
CA GLY A 45 23.89 1.00 13.21
C GLY A 45 22.68 0.22 13.76
N ALA A 46 22.80 -1.10 13.81
CA ALA A 46 21.75 -1.99 14.30
C ALA A 46 21.57 -1.84 15.82
N SER A 47 20.77 -0.87 16.24
CA SER A 47 20.22 -0.79 17.59
C SER A 47 19.01 -1.74 17.73
N GLU A 48 18.55 -1.98 18.95
CA GLU A 48 17.34 -2.80 19.18
C GLU A 48 16.16 -2.27 18.37
N VAL A 49 15.68 -3.07 17.42
CA VAL A 49 14.48 -2.79 16.65
C VAL A 49 13.32 -2.80 17.63
N LYS A 50 12.58 -1.68 17.72
CA LYS A 50 11.37 -1.61 18.55
C LYS A 50 10.43 -2.73 18.14
N ASN A 51 9.95 -3.51 19.11
CA ASN A 51 8.93 -4.54 18.90
C ASN A 51 7.58 -3.87 18.62
N ASN A 52 7.41 -3.34 17.41
CA ASN A 52 6.14 -2.82 16.95
C ASN A 52 5.16 -3.98 16.68
N PRO A 53 3.86 -3.79 16.95
CA PRO A 53 2.85 -4.78 16.62
C PRO A 53 2.87 -5.06 15.10
N THR A 54 2.92 -6.33 14.74
CA THR A 54 2.90 -6.74 13.33
C THR A 54 1.52 -6.50 12.73
N PHE A 55 1.44 -6.35 11.40
CA PHE A 55 0.17 -6.26 10.69
C PHE A 55 -0.81 -7.38 11.07
N PHE A 56 -0.33 -8.62 11.20
CA PHE A 56 -1.17 -9.76 11.55
C PHE A 56 -1.71 -9.68 12.99
N SER A 57 -0.91 -9.18 13.93
CA SER A 57 -1.37 -8.94 15.31
C SER A 57 -2.46 -7.88 15.35
N TRP A 58 -2.23 -6.74 14.68
CA TRP A 58 -3.21 -5.68 14.53
C TRP A 58 -4.49 -6.18 13.84
N HIS A 59 -4.36 -6.93 12.75
CA HIS A 59 -5.49 -7.47 11.99
C HIS A 59 -6.33 -8.44 12.86
N GLY A 60 -5.68 -9.29 13.66
CA GLY A 60 -6.35 -10.17 14.62
C GLY A 60 -7.15 -9.40 15.67
N MET A 61 -6.56 -8.35 16.24
CA MET A 61 -7.24 -7.46 17.19
C MET A 61 -8.42 -6.74 16.53
N ALA A 62 -8.18 -6.12 15.37
CA ALA A 62 -9.18 -5.35 14.64
C ALA A 62 -10.35 -6.21 14.12
N LYS A 63 -10.11 -7.49 13.85
CA LYS A 63 -11.16 -8.45 13.48
C LYS A 63 -12.08 -8.76 14.66
N ASN A 64 -11.58 -8.73 15.89
CA ASN A 64 -12.33 -9.11 17.09
C ASN A 64 -12.97 -7.92 17.82
N ASP A 65 -12.45 -6.71 17.60
CA ASP A 65 -12.95 -5.46 18.17
C ASP A 65 -14.45 -5.22 17.87
N PRO A 66 -15.32 -5.12 18.92
CA PRO A 66 -16.75 -4.89 18.76
C PRO A 66 -17.12 -3.55 18.10
N ILE A 67 -16.35 -2.48 18.39
CA ILE A 67 -16.58 -1.15 17.84
C ILE A 67 -16.30 -1.18 16.33
N LEU A 68 -15.15 -1.73 15.94
CA LEU A 68 -14.80 -1.85 14.51
C LEU A 68 -15.76 -2.77 13.76
N LYS A 69 -16.27 -3.84 14.39
CA LYS A 69 -17.32 -4.69 13.79
C LYS A 69 -18.61 -3.90 13.55
N SER A 70 -19.05 -3.12 14.54
CA SER A 70 -20.24 -2.28 14.42
C SER A 70 -20.08 -1.25 13.30
N GLN A 71 -18.94 -0.56 13.27
CA GLN A 71 -18.62 0.43 12.24
C GLN A 71 -18.64 -0.19 10.84
N ARG A 72 -17.97 -1.34 10.63
CA ARG A 72 -18.00 -2.07 9.35
C ARG A 72 -19.43 -2.42 8.90
N LYS A 73 -20.33 -2.76 9.83
CA LYS A 73 -21.74 -3.06 9.50
C LYS A 73 -22.47 -1.79 9.03
N SER A 74 -22.28 -0.67 9.72
CA SER A 74 -22.85 0.62 9.36
C SER A 74 -22.31 1.13 8.03
N ASP A 75 -20.98 1.10 7.83
CA ASP A 75 -20.33 1.49 6.59
C ASP A 75 -20.85 0.66 5.42
N ARG A 76 -20.96 -0.66 5.59
CA ARG A 76 -21.51 -1.55 4.55
C ARG A 76 -22.94 -1.19 4.18
N ALA A 77 -23.79 -0.86 5.15
CA ALA A 77 -25.18 -0.47 4.90
C ALA A 77 -25.23 0.85 4.12
N TRP A 78 -24.42 1.83 4.54
CA TRP A 78 -24.30 3.13 3.87
C TRP A 78 -23.78 3.01 2.44
N TRP A 79 -22.66 2.29 2.23
CA TRP A 79 -22.13 2.09 0.88
C TRP A 79 -23.16 1.42 -0.03
N LYS A 80 -23.85 0.38 0.45
CA LYS A 80 -24.91 -0.30 -0.32
C LYS A 80 -26.05 0.63 -0.73
N SER A 81 -26.51 1.52 0.16
CA SER A 81 -27.56 2.49 -0.19
C SER A 81 -27.07 3.56 -1.17
N ASN A 82 -25.78 3.85 -1.18
CA ASN A 82 -25.19 4.92 -1.97
C ASN A 82 -24.64 4.46 -3.33
N LEU A 83 -24.42 3.16 -3.56
CA LEU A 83 -23.84 2.62 -4.80
C LEU A 83 -24.54 3.13 -6.06
N ASN A 84 -25.87 3.15 -6.08
CA ASN A 84 -26.66 3.59 -7.24
C ASN A 84 -26.53 5.10 -7.54
N ASN A 85 -26.01 5.88 -6.58
CA ASN A 85 -25.82 7.32 -6.70
C ASN A 85 -24.36 7.69 -7.03
N ILE A 86 -23.46 6.71 -7.16
CA ILE A 86 -22.06 6.95 -7.53
C ILE A 86 -22.01 7.23 -9.04
N ALA A 87 -21.39 8.35 -9.42
CA ALA A 87 -21.18 8.68 -10.82
C ALA A 87 -20.37 7.58 -11.53
N PRO A 88 -20.63 7.31 -12.82
CA PRO A 88 -19.81 6.38 -13.58
C PRO A 88 -18.35 6.86 -13.61
N SER A 89 -17.44 5.93 -13.89
CA SER A 89 -16.03 6.29 -14.09
C SER A 89 -15.90 7.37 -15.18
N PRO A 90 -14.97 8.32 -15.02
CA PRO A 90 -14.77 9.35 -16.02
C PRO A 90 -14.34 8.72 -17.34
N SER A 91 -14.96 9.12 -18.44
CA SER A 91 -14.52 8.72 -19.77
C SER A 91 -13.23 9.45 -20.12
N LEU A 92 -12.17 8.70 -20.41
CA LEU A 92 -10.94 9.25 -20.97
C LEU A 92 -11.05 9.25 -22.50
N PRO A 93 -10.53 10.28 -23.19
CA PRO A 93 -10.48 10.29 -24.64
C PRO A 93 -9.56 9.15 -25.12
N PHE A 94 -10.13 8.25 -25.90
CA PHE A 94 -9.36 7.21 -26.58
C PHE A 94 -8.85 7.77 -27.91
N PHE A 95 -7.54 7.75 -28.13
CA PHE A 95 -6.95 8.08 -29.42
C PHE A 95 -7.08 6.86 -30.36
N GLU A 96 -8.24 6.76 -31.04
CA GLU A 96 -8.58 5.91 -32.21
C GLU A 96 -8.59 4.35 -32.04
N PRO A 97 -9.36 3.62 -32.88
CA PRO A 97 -10.18 2.49 -32.43
C PRO A 97 -9.53 1.14 -32.74
N ASN A 98 -9.31 0.32 -31.71
CA ASN A 98 -9.35 -1.12 -31.86
C ASN A 98 -10.55 -1.65 -31.11
N THR A 99 -11.52 -2.15 -31.89
CA THR A 99 -12.72 -2.83 -31.48
C THR A 99 -12.38 -4.06 -30.63
N ASN A 100 -12.23 -3.88 -29.32
CA ASN A 100 -12.48 -4.92 -28.33
C ASN A 100 -13.06 -4.22 -27.11
N LYS A 101 -14.40 -4.24 -27.06
CA LYS A 101 -15.18 -3.78 -25.92
C LYS A 101 -14.69 -4.49 -24.66
N ALA A 102 -14.18 -3.74 -23.70
CA ALA A 102 -14.31 -4.12 -22.30
C ALA A 102 -15.60 -3.47 -21.79
N GLU A 103 -16.72 -4.16 -21.93
CA GLU A 103 -17.93 -3.79 -21.22
C GLU A 103 -17.66 -4.04 -19.72
N SER A 104 -17.78 -2.99 -18.91
CA SER A 104 -17.79 -3.14 -17.45
C SER A 104 -19.12 -3.77 -17.05
N HIS A 105 -19.05 -4.91 -16.38
CA HIS A 105 -20.17 -5.47 -15.60
C HIS A 105 -20.56 -4.55 -14.45
#